data_AF-A0A2D5A9N6-F1
#
_entry.id   AF-A0A2D5A9N6-F1
#
_cell.length_a   1.000
_cell.length_b   1.000
_cell.length_c   1.000
_cell.angle_alpha   90.00
_cell.angle_beta   90.00
_cell.angle_gamma   90.00
#
_symmetry.space_group_name_H-M   'P 1'
#
loop_
_entity.id
_entity.type
_entity.pdbx_description
1 polymer ?
#
loop_
_entity_poly.entity_id
_entity_poly.type
_entity_poly.pdbx_seq_one_letter_code
_entity_poly.pdbx_strand_id
1 'polypeptide(L)'
;MRRFSTPLLLATTVLAVSATAQERPSEPAAAIRVAVSDDPVGATTRAIIDGTEPGFRDLGEADFQNVNGKLDTWSWDGNAVKCTGDPVSVTRSVKPYTNFELVCEWRHLRDAGNSGIFLWSPIESMDRLKGPGLPEGIEVQVLDLGYKAAYEKGGNKANWFTCHGDVFPVGGSTMEPFAPMAPNKRRSFPTQETTRDTGEWNHYYIRAINGEVRLWVNGVEVSGGNQCSPATGYLALESEGSPIDFRGLRIRELP
;
A
#
# COMPACT_ATOMS: atom_id res chain seq x y z
N MET A 1 3.45 -73.87 69.19
CA MET A 1 4.42 -74.73 69.91
C MET A 1 5.67 -74.81 69.04
N ARG A 2 6.70 -74.00 69.34
CA ARG A 2 7.99 -74.35 70.00
C ARG A 2 8.84 -75.35 69.19
N ARG A 3 9.88 -74.89 68.50
CA ARG A 3 11.34 -74.87 68.85
C ARG A 3 12.05 -75.93 67.98
N PHE A 4 13.27 -75.78 67.47
CA PHE A 4 14.55 -75.33 68.04
C PHE A 4 15.42 -74.66 66.92
N SER A 5 16.19 -73.58 67.15
CA SER A 5 17.49 -73.50 67.85
C SER A 5 18.54 -74.44 67.19
N THR A 6 19.77 -74.07 66.79
CA THR A 6 20.69 -72.97 67.09
C THR A 6 21.85 -73.03 66.02
N PRO A 7 23.02 -72.37 66.14
CA PRO A 7 23.51 -71.44 65.12
C PRO A 7 24.82 -71.92 64.44
N LEU A 8 25.35 -71.13 63.50
CA LEU A 8 26.80 -70.88 63.50
C LEU A 8 27.11 -69.58 62.74
N LEU A 9 27.71 -68.64 63.46
CA LEU A 9 28.29 -67.40 62.95
C LEU A 9 29.82 -67.56 63.02
N LEU A 10 30.53 -67.13 61.98
CA LEU A 10 31.79 -66.37 61.96
C LEU A 10 32.26 -66.36 60.49
N ALA A 11 32.24 -65.24 59.76
CA ALA A 11 33.25 -64.17 59.77
C ALA A 11 34.66 -64.75 59.52
N THR A 12 35.49 -64.30 58.59
CA THR A 12 35.64 -63.00 57.92
C THR A 12 36.76 -63.20 56.90
N THR A 13 36.72 -62.60 55.72
CA THR A 13 37.91 -61.92 55.13
C THR A 13 37.52 -61.16 53.87
N VAL A 14 37.93 -59.90 53.83
CA VAL A 14 37.81 -58.98 52.70
C VAL A 14 38.99 -59.22 51.76
N LEU A 15 38.74 -59.35 50.46
CA LEU A 15 39.71 -59.00 49.42
C LEU A 15 38.96 -58.35 48.26
N ALA A 16 39.32 -57.10 47.98
CA ALA A 16 38.84 -56.36 46.82
C ALA A 16 39.45 -56.93 45.54
N VAL A 17 38.62 -57.18 44.54
CA VAL A 17 39.05 -57.39 43.15
C VAL A 17 38.45 -56.29 42.30
N SER A 18 39.34 -55.54 41.68
CA SER A 18 39.07 -54.50 40.68
C SER A 18 38.32 -55.08 39.49
N ALA A 19 37.13 -54.55 39.20
CA ALA A 19 36.42 -54.82 37.97
C ALA A 19 36.90 -53.86 36.88
N THR A 20 37.62 -54.38 35.89
CA THR A 20 37.89 -53.70 34.62
C THR A 20 36.57 -53.57 33.86
N ALA A 21 36.04 -52.34 33.78
CA ALA A 21 34.88 -52.02 32.96
C ALA A 21 35.29 -52.05 31.48
N GLN A 22 34.65 -52.93 30.72
CA GLN A 22 34.79 -53.07 29.28
C GLN A 22 34.14 -51.86 28.60
N GLU A 23 34.91 -51.17 27.75
CA GLU A 23 34.47 -49.99 27.00
C GLU A 23 33.30 -50.32 26.07
N ARG A 24 32.27 -49.47 26.10
CA ARG A 24 31.14 -49.51 25.18
C ARG A 24 31.56 -48.93 23.82
N PRO A 25 31.11 -49.50 22.68
CA PRO A 25 31.33 -48.90 21.38
C PRO A 25 30.65 -47.52 21.28
N SER A 26 31.36 -46.57 20.69
CA SER A 26 30.88 -45.22 20.42
C SER A 26 29.74 -45.22 19.39
N GLU A 27 28.64 -44.54 19.71
CA GLU A 27 27.61 -44.21 18.72
C GLU A 27 28.18 -43.27 17.65
N PRO A 28 27.80 -43.42 16.37
CA PRO A 28 28.17 -42.46 15.35
C PRO A 28 27.50 -41.11 15.66
N ALA A 29 28.27 -40.03 15.55
CA ALA A 29 27.76 -38.67 15.65
C ALA A 29 26.58 -38.49 14.68
N ALA A 30 25.42 -38.11 15.20
CA ALA A 30 24.27 -37.75 14.41
C ALA A 30 24.67 -36.62 13.44
N ALA A 31 24.70 -36.92 12.14
CA ALA A 31 24.81 -35.90 11.12
C ALA A 31 23.61 -34.96 11.28
N ILE A 32 23.89 -33.70 11.64
CA ILE A 32 22.90 -32.63 11.63
C ILE A 32 22.43 -32.51 10.18
N ARG A 33 21.27 -33.08 9.87
CA ARG A 33 20.54 -32.73 8.66
C ARG A 33 20.03 -31.30 8.88
N VAL A 34 20.71 -30.34 8.27
CA VAL A 34 20.13 -29.02 8.05
C VAL A 34 18.89 -29.25 7.20
N ALA A 35 17.71 -29.19 7.82
CA ALA A 35 16.49 -29.00 7.07
C ALA A 35 16.63 -27.64 6.38
N VAL A 36 16.86 -27.64 5.08
CA VAL A 36 16.65 -26.46 4.26
C VAL A 36 15.15 -26.23 4.32
N SER A 37 14.71 -25.19 5.02
CA SER A 37 13.32 -24.78 4.94
C SER A 37 13.08 -24.26 3.52
N ASP A 38 12.05 -24.79 2.86
CA ASP A 38 11.48 -24.19 1.65
C ASP A 38 10.60 -22.98 2.04
N ASP A 39 11.09 -22.15 2.97
CA ASP A 39 10.46 -20.88 3.28
C ASP A 39 10.66 -19.97 2.07
N PRO A 40 9.58 -19.37 1.51
CA PRO A 40 9.73 -18.41 0.43
C PRO A 40 10.66 -17.30 0.91
N VAL A 41 11.68 -17.01 0.10
CA VAL A 41 12.66 -15.93 0.32
C VAL A 41 11.93 -14.72 0.86
N GLY A 42 12.26 -14.36 2.11
CA GLY A 42 11.44 -13.51 2.95
C GLY A 42 10.96 -12.24 2.25
N ALA A 43 9.63 -12.12 2.12
CA ALA A 43 9.02 -10.81 2.10
C ALA A 43 9.41 -10.15 3.43
N THR A 44 10.38 -9.24 3.40
CA THR A 44 10.57 -8.32 4.51
C THR A 44 9.23 -7.63 4.70
N THR A 45 8.53 -7.90 5.80
CA THR A 45 7.30 -7.22 6.15
C THR A 45 7.65 -5.74 6.28
N ARG A 46 7.44 -4.97 5.21
CA ARG A 46 7.58 -3.53 5.25
C ARG A 46 6.48 -3.02 6.17
N ALA A 47 6.82 -2.14 7.10
CA ALA A 47 5.81 -1.46 7.89
C ALA A 47 4.95 -0.64 6.93
N ILE A 48 3.64 -0.91 6.93
CA ILE A 48 2.64 -0.21 6.13
C ILE A 48 1.75 0.55 7.12
N ILE A 49 1.48 1.81 6.82
CA ILE A 49 0.43 2.59 7.48
C ILE A 49 -0.87 2.19 6.79
N ASP A 50 -1.68 1.36 7.46
CA ASP A 50 -2.93 0.80 6.94
C ASP A 50 -4.17 1.56 7.42
N GLY A 51 -3.95 2.67 8.14
CA GLY A 51 -4.99 3.53 8.67
C GLY A 51 -5.62 2.98 9.95
N THR A 52 -5.10 1.91 10.55
CA THR A 52 -5.57 1.42 11.86
C THR A 52 -5.04 2.24 13.03
N GLU A 53 -4.09 3.14 12.78
CA GLU A 53 -3.52 4.03 13.77
C GLU A 53 -4.54 5.04 14.33
N PRO A 54 -4.33 5.56 15.55
CA PRO A 54 -5.20 6.56 16.13
C PRO A 54 -5.39 7.80 15.24
N GLY A 55 -6.64 8.26 15.15
CA GLY A 55 -7.04 9.46 14.42
C GLY A 55 -7.54 9.20 12.99
N PHE A 56 -7.32 8.01 12.43
CA PHE A 56 -7.94 7.63 11.17
C PHE A 56 -9.43 7.32 11.35
N ARG A 57 -10.24 7.81 10.42
CA ARG A 57 -11.66 7.46 10.25
C ARG A 57 -11.92 6.99 8.83
N ASP A 58 -12.94 6.17 8.65
CA ASP A 58 -13.41 5.80 7.31
C ASP A 58 -14.01 7.02 6.58
N LEU A 59 -13.86 7.00 5.25
CA LEU A 59 -14.59 7.86 4.33
C LEU A 59 -15.55 6.99 3.51
N GLY A 60 -16.84 7.29 3.59
CA GLY A 60 -17.89 6.58 2.85
C GLY A 60 -18.73 7.50 1.97
N GLU A 61 -19.86 6.99 1.47
CA GLU A 61 -20.74 7.73 0.56
C GLU A 61 -21.13 9.12 1.08
N ALA A 62 -21.44 9.24 2.37
CA ALA A 62 -21.84 10.51 2.98
C ALA A 62 -20.71 11.56 3.06
N ASP A 63 -19.45 11.13 2.92
CA ASP A 63 -18.29 12.03 2.87
C ASP A 63 -18.02 12.56 1.45
N PHE A 64 -18.73 12.07 0.44
CA PHE A 64 -18.50 12.41 -0.96
C PHE A 64 -19.77 12.91 -1.67
N GLN A 65 -19.57 13.66 -2.76
CA GLN A 65 -20.62 14.08 -3.67
C GLN A 65 -20.16 13.97 -5.11
N ASN A 66 -21.00 13.36 -5.95
CA ASN A 66 -20.81 13.36 -7.39
C ASN A 66 -20.80 14.81 -7.93
N VAL A 67 -19.85 15.13 -8.81
CA VAL A 67 -19.70 16.49 -9.37
C VAL A 67 -20.28 16.57 -10.78
N ASN A 68 -19.73 15.78 -11.70
CA ASN A 68 -20.03 15.85 -13.12
C ASN A 68 -20.18 14.46 -13.78
N GLY A 69 -20.27 13.40 -12.97
CA GLY A 69 -20.54 12.04 -13.43
C GLY A 69 -22.03 11.75 -13.59
N LYS A 70 -22.36 10.59 -14.18
CA LYS A 70 -23.72 10.05 -14.19
C LYS A 70 -24.07 9.55 -12.78
N LEU A 71 -25.36 9.33 -12.51
CA LEU A 71 -25.81 8.82 -11.21
C LEU A 71 -25.24 7.42 -10.88
N ASP A 72 -24.91 6.63 -11.89
CA ASP A 72 -24.37 5.28 -11.79
C ASP A 72 -22.85 5.21 -11.97
N THR A 73 -22.16 6.36 -12.09
CA THR A 73 -20.69 6.37 -12.20
C THR A 73 -20.03 5.84 -10.93
N TRP A 74 -20.64 6.06 -9.76
CA TRP A 74 -20.10 5.68 -8.45
C TRP A 74 -21.09 4.81 -7.67
N SER A 75 -20.61 3.71 -7.11
CA SER A 75 -21.39 2.85 -6.20
C SER A 75 -20.59 2.57 -4.93
N TRP A 76 -21.16 2.89 -3.78
CA TRP A 76 -20.51 2.78 -2.47
C TRP A 76 -20.99 1.54 -1.70
N ASP A 77 -20.09 0.98 -0.89
CA ASP A 77 -20.36 -0.06 0.10
C ASP A 77 -19.42 0.18 1.30
N GLY A 78 -19.89 0.89 2.32
CA GLY A 78 -19.05 1.35 3.42
C GLY A 78 -17.93 2.27 2.94
N ASN A 79 -16.67 1.85 3.15
CA ASN A 79 -15.46 2.55 2.69
C ASN A 79 -14.87 1.99 1.38
N ALA A 80 -15.64 1.14 0.69
CA ALA A 80 -15.36 0.68 -0.66
C ALA A 80 -16.21 1.45 -1.68
N VAL A 81 -15.61 1.74 -2.84
CA VAL A 81 -16.27 2.44 -3.93
C VAL A 81 -15.87 1.84 -5.26
N LYS A 82 -16.87 1.57 -6.09
CA LYS A 82 -16.71 1.16 -7.49
C LYS A 82 -16.97 2.34 -8.39
N CYS A 83 -16.11 2.51 -9.39
CA CYS A 83 -16.25 3.51 -10.42
C CYS A 83 -16.34 2.85 -11.80
N THR A 84 -17.25 3.32 -12.65
CA THR A 84 -17.42 2.77 -14.01
C THR A 84 -16.35 3.23 -14.99
N GLY A 85 -15.68 4.35 -14.70
CA GLY A 85 -14.78 5.03 -15.63
C GLY A 85 -15.50 5.86 -16.71
N ASP A 86 -16.83 5.93 -16.70
CA ASP A 86 -17.60 6.64 -17.73
C ASP A 86 -18.73 7.49 -17.12
N PRO A 87 -18.75 8.82 -17.35
CA PRO A 87 -17.82 9.61 -18.17
C PRO A 87 -16.53 9.97 -17.40
N VAL A 88 -15.62 10.67 -18.09
CA VAL A 88 -14.53 11.40 -17.43
C VAL A 88 -15.13 12.36 -16.42
N SER A 89 -14.93 12.13 -15.12
CA SER A 89 -15.62 12.89 -14.07
C SER A 89 -14.97 12.66 -12.71
N VAL A 90 -15.45 13.37 -11.69
CA VAL A 90 -15.02 13.17 -10.31
C VAL A 90 -16.19 13.08 -9.34
N THR A 91 -15.96 12.35 -8.25
CA THR A 91 -16.67 12.56 -6.98
C THR A 91 -15.72 13.27 -6.02
N ARG A 92 -16.20 14.25 -5.25
CA ARG A 92 -15.35 15.02 -4.33
C ARG A 92 -15.81 14.89 -2.88
N SER A 93 -14.92 15.13 -1.93
CA SER A 93 -15.28 15.21 -0.52
C SER A 93 -16.32 16.32 -0.27
N VAL A 94 -17.16 16.19 0.76
CA VAL A 94 -18.16 17.21 1.10
C VAL A 94 -17.55 18.48 1.71
N LYS A 95 -16.36 18.36 2.31
CA LYS A 95 -15.60 19.46 2.90
C LYS A 95 -14.16 19.50 2.38
N PRO A 96 -13.48 20.67 2.42
CA PRO A 96 -12.06 20.76 2.13
C PRO A 96 -11.21 20.20 3.27
N TYR A 97 -9.98 19.82 2.93
CA TYR A 97 -8.93 19.37 3.85
C TYR A 97 -7.66 20.19 3.63
N THR A 98 -6.87 20.38 4.68
CA THR A 98 -5.59 21.10 4.67
C THR A 98 -4.46 20.12 4.94
N ASN A 99 -4.24 19.75 6.21
CA ASN A 99 -3.22 18.81 6.61
C ASN A 99 -3.87 17.46 6.91
N PHE A 100 -3.45 16.41 6.22
CA PHE A 100 -4.01 15.09 6.41
C PHE A 100 -3.05 13.98 5.97
N GLU A 101 -3.39 12.79 6.43
CA GLU A 101 -2.93 11.54 5.89
C GLU A 101 -4.12 10.76 5.35
N LEU A 102 -3.96 10.15 4.19
CA LEU A 102 -4.97 9.37 3.49
C LEU A 102 -4.41 7.98 3.18
N VAL A 103 -5.18 6.95 3.52
CA VAL A 103 -4.94 5.57 3.10
C VAL A 103 -6.05 5.17 2.15
N CYS A 104 -5.70 4.47 1.09
CA CYS A 104 -6.65 3.77 0.23
C CYS A 104 -5.98 2.63 -0.50
N GLU A 105 -6.74 1.60 -0.82
CA GLU A 105 -6.35 0.59 -1.79
C GLU A 105 -7.14 0.78 -3.08
N TRP A 106 -6.53 0.46 -4.21
CA TRP A 106 -7.16 0.54 -5.53
C TRP A 106 -6.77 -0.64 -6.42
N ARG A 107 -7.63 -0.95 -7.40
CA ARG A 107 -7.31 -1.85 -8.52
C ARG A 107 -8.09 -1.47 -9.77
N HIS A 108 -7.42 -1.48 -10.92
CA HIS A 108 -8.14 -1.44 -12.20
C HIS A 108 -8.73 -2.82 -12.52
N LEU A 109 -9.92 -2.82 -13.11
CA LEU A 109 -10.61 -4.05 -13.55
C LEU A 109 -10.35 -4.39 -15.02
N ARG A 110 -9.58 -3.56 -15.72
CA ARG A 110 -9.17 -3.75 -17.11
C ARG A 110 -7.74 -3.23 -17.30
N ASP A 111 -7.02 -3.91 -18.19
CA ASP A 111 -5.68 -3.51 -18.64
C ASP A 111 -5.72 -2.11 -19.24
N ALA A 112 -4.64 -1.35 -19.05
CA ALA A 112 -4.51 0.05 -19.47
C ALA A 112 -5.60 0.99 -18.90
N GLY A 113 -6.03 0.75 -17.66
CA GLY A 113 -6.90 1.67 -16.93
C GLY A 113 -6.21 2.95 -16.46
N ASN A 114 -7.00 4.03 -16.36
CA ASN A 114 -6.58 5.33 -15.86
C ASN A 114 -7.60 5.88 -14.84
N SER A 115 -7.07 6.56 -13.82
CA SER A 115 -7.75 7.20 -12.72
C SER A 115 -6.74 8.06 -11.94
N GLY A 116 -7.20 8.66 -10.85
CA GLY A 116 -6.37 9.46 -9.97
C GLY A 116 -7.10 9.82 -8.68
N ILE A 117 -6.33 10.39 -7.76
CA ILE A 117 -6.83 11.03 -6.55
C ILE A 117 -6.33 12.47 -6.55
N PHE A 118 -7.26 13.41 -6.65
CA PHE A 118 -6.95 14.82 -6.56
C PHE A 118 -6.93 15.26 -5.09
N LEU A 119 -5.89 15.97 -4.72
CA LEU A 119 -5.72 16.63 -3.44
C LEU A 119 -5.87 18.13 -3.63
N TRP A 120 -6.44 18.77 -2.61
CA TRP A 120 -6.56 20.22 -2.52
C TRP A 120 -7.24 20.89 -3.71
N SER A 121 -8.16 20.22 -4.41
CA SER A 121 -8.88 20.84 -5.53
C SER A 121 -9.69 22.06 -5.09
N PRO A 122 -9.53 23.24 -5.72
CA PRO A 122 -10.35 24.42 -5.41
C PRO A 122 -11.82 24.18 -5.76
N ILE A 123 -12.74 24.74 -4.96
CA ILE A 123 -14.18 24.61 -5.25
C ILE A 123 -14.53 25.26 -6.58
N GLU A 124 -13.86 26.37 -6.92
CA GLU A 124 -14.09 27.10 -8.16
C GLU A 124 -13.76 26.24 -9.38
N SER A 125 -12.78 25.32 -9.25
CA SER A 125 -12.44 24.38 -10.32
C SER A 125 -13.54 23.35 -10.51
N MET A 126 -14.08 22.81 -9.42
CA MET A 126 -15.21 21.87 -9.44
C MET A 126 -16.46 22.52 -10.02
N ASP A 127 -16.76 23.76 -9.63
CA ASP A 127 -17.95 24.48 -10.10
C ASP A 127 -17.94 24.77 -11.60
N ARG A 128 -16.75 24.80 -12.23
CA ARG A 128 -16.60 24.94 -13.69
C ARG A 128 -16.93 23.66 -14.47
N LEU A 129 -16.97 22.50 -13.81
CA LEU A 129 -17.27 21.22 -14.46
C LEU A 129 -18.78 21.12 -14.75
N LYS A 130 -19.18 21.46 -15.98
CA LYS A 130 -20.57 21.35 -16.47
C LYS A 130 -20.83 20.11 -17.33
N GLY A 131 -19.82 19.27 -17.49
CA GLY A 131 -19.84 18.04 -18.28
C GLY A 131 -18.57 17.25 -18.02
N PRO A 132 -18.24 16.25 -18.86
CA PRO A 132 -17.06 15.42 -18.66
C PRO A 132 -15.78 16.25 -18.55
N GLY A 133 -14.96 15.94 -17.54
CA GLY A 133 -13.74 16.69 -17.25
C GLY A 133 -13.24 16.49 -15.81
N LEU A 134 -12.04 17.01 -15.57
CA LEU A 134 -11.29 16.84 -14.32
C LEU A 134 -11.02 18.19 -13.67
N PRO A 135 -10.93 18.25 -12.34
CA PRO A 135 -10.62 19.47 -11.62
C PRO A 135 -9.12 19.82 -11.70
N GLU A 136 -8.80 21.00 -11.20
CA GLU A 136 -7.44 21.41 -10.83
C GLU A 136 -7.12 20.86 -9.44
N GLY A 137 -5.83 20.74 -9.12
CA GLY A 137 -5.33 20.29 -7.81
C GLY A 137 -3.96 19.66 -7.93
N ILE A 138 -3.53 18.96 -6.88
CA ILE A 138 -2.39 18.06 -6.93
C ILE A 138 -2.92 16.65 -7.17
N GLU A 139 -2.59 16.05 -8.30
CA GLU A 139 -3.03 14.72 -8.64
C GLU A 139 -1.99 13.68 -8.18
N VAL A 140 -2.49 12.66 -7.49
CA VAL A 140 -1.79 11.40 -7.24
C VAL A 140 -2.31 10.39 -8.26
N GLN A 141 -1.48 10.06 -9.25
CA GLN A 141 -1.89 9.23 -10.37
C GLN A 141 -2.27 7.82 -9.91
N VAL A 142 -3.34 7.27 -10.48
CA VAL A 142 -3.67 5.84 -10.41
C VAL A 142 -3.70 5.29 -11.83
N LEU A 143 -2.67 4.54 -12.22
CA LEU A 143 -2.49 4.11 -13.60
C LEU A 143 -2.08 2.65 -13.67
N ASP A 144 -2.76 1.89 -14.52
CA ASP A 144 -2.46 0.49 -14.78
C ASP A 144 -1.17 0.32 -15.60
N LEU A 145 -0.40 -0.74 -15.33
CA LEU A 145 0.89 -0.99 -16.01
C LEU A 145 0.75 -1.13 -17.53
N GLY A 146 -0.38 -1.67 -18.01
CA GLY A 146 -0.68 -1.81 -19.43
C GLY A 146 -0.82 -0.46 -20.16
N TYR A 147 -1.05 0.63 -19.43
CA TYR A 147 -1.29 1.94 -20.02
C TYR A 147 -0.08 2.43 -20.82
N LYS A 148 1.14 2.22 -20.31
CA LYS A 148 2.37 2.56 -21.03
C LYS A 148 2.45 1.83 -22.38
N ALA A 149 2.23 0.52 -22.39
CA ALA A 149 2.29 -0.28 -23.61
C ALA A 149 1.20 0.12 -24.61
N ALA A 150 -0.03 0.38 -24.13
CA ALA A 150 -1.14 0.85 -24.96
C ALA A 150 -0.85 2.22 -25.57
N TYR A 151 -0.27 3.14 -24.80
CA TYR A 151 0.13 4.47 -25.26
C TYR A 151 1.22 4.40 -26.34
N GLU A 152 2.25 3.58 -26.13
CA GLU A 152 3.36 3.45 -27.08
C GLU A 152 2.97 2.71 -28.36
N LYS A 153 2.00 1.80 -28.30
CA LYS A 153 1.38 1.17 -29.48
C LYS A 153 0.71 2.20 -30.40
N GLY A 154 0.29 3.35 -29.85
CA GLY A 154 -0.22 4.49 -30.61
C GLY A 154 0.85 5.28 -31.39
N GLY A 155 2.13 4.89 -31.31
CA GLY A 155 3.25 5.53 -32.00
C GLY A 155 3.93 6.66 -31.21
N ASN A 156 3.50 6.92 -29.98
CA ASN A 156 4.09 7.91 -29.09
C ASN A 156 5.14 7.27 -28.17
N LYS A 157 5.99 8.09 -27.52
CA LYS A 157 6.92 7.62 -26.47
C LYS A 157 6.39 8.00 -25.09
N ALA A 158 6.32 7.05 -24.16
CA ALA A 158 5.89 7.32 -22.78
C ALA A 158 7.06 7.87 -21.94
N ASN A 159 7.45 9.12 -22.20
CA ASN A 159 8.56 9.79 -21.51
C ASN A 159 8.12 10.89 -20.54
N TRP A 160 6.81 11.09 -20.37
CA TRP A 160 6.23 12.17 -19.58
C TRP A 160 5.32 11.68 -18.44
N PHE A 161 5.10 10.35 -18.33
CA PHE A 161 4.37 9.70 -17.24
C PHE A 161 4.98 8.32 -16.93
N THR A 162 4.66 7.78 -15.76
CA THR A 162 4.87 6.37 -15.38
C THR A 162 3.57 5.76 -14.83
N CYS A 163 3.60 4.47 -14.50
CA CYS A 163 2.47 3.75 -13.89
C CYS A 163 2.68 3.45 -12.40
N HIS A 164 3.70 4.04 -11.76
CA HIS A 164 4.14 3.64 -10.42
C HIS A 164 3.95 4.70 -9.33
N GLY A 165 2.92 5.53 -9.48
CA GLY A 165 2.57 6.58 -8.52
C GLY A 165 3.25 7.90 -8.83
N ASP A 166 2.95 8.50 -9.97
CA ASP A 166 3.37 9.88 -10.25
C ASP A 166 2.56 10.88 -9.40
N VAL A 167 3.18 12.00 -9.04
CA VAL A 167 2.49 13.13 -8.38
C VAL A 167 2.77 14.42 -9.15
N PHE A 168 1.75 15.23 -9.43
CA PHE A 168 1.88 16.43 -10.26
C PHE A 168 0.73 17.43 -10.08
N PRO A 169 0.94 18.72 -10.37
CA PRO A 169 -0.12 19.71 -10.34
C PRO A 169 -0.89 19.74 -11.67
N VAL A 170 -2.21 19.89 -11.58
CA VAL A 170 -3.14 19.96 -12.72
C VAL A 170 -3.71 21.37 -12.89
N GLY A 171 -3.84 21.78 -14.15
CA GLY A 171 -4.34 23.10 -14.53
C GLY A 171 -3.51 24.25 -13.94
N GLY A 172 -4.17 25.17 -13.23
CA GLY A 172 -3.56 26.34 -12.61
C GLY A 172 -2.78 26.06 -11.32
N SER A 173 -2.80 24.82 -10.83
CA SER A 173 -2.05 24.43 -9.63
C SER A 173 -0.54 24.42 -9.87
N THR A 174 0.24 24.59 -8.80
CA THR A 174 1.71 24.57 -8.82
C THR A 174 2.25 23.60 -7.79
N MET A 175 3.47 23.10 -8.04
CA MET A 175 4.22 22.22 -7.15
C MET A 175 5.69 22.28 -7.56
N GLU A 176 6.60 22.17 -6.60
CA GLU A 176 8.01 21.83 -6.82
C GLU A 176 8.16 20.31 -6.66
N PRO A 177 8.29 19.53 -7.74
CA PRO A 177 8.31 18.07 -7.66
C PRO A 177 9.62 17.52 -7.13
N PHE A 178 9.56 16.42 -6.38
CA PHE A 178 10.75 15.66 -6.02
C PHE A 178 11.31 14.91 -7.23
N ALA A 179 12.62 14.72 -7.25
CA ALA A 179 13.29 13.91 -8.27
C ALA A 179 13.04 12.40 -8.05
N PRO A 180 13.03 11.58 -9.12
CA PRO A 180 13.17 11.95 -10.53
C PRO A 180 11.95 12.71 -11.07
N MET A 181 12.12 13.48 -12.16
CA MET A 181 11.05 14.32 -12.71
C MET A 181 10.81 14.05 -14.19
N ALA A 182 9.59 14.30 -14.64
CA ALA A 182 9.28 14.40 -16.06
C ALA A 182 10.10 15.51 -16.75
N PRO A 183 10.30 15.46 -18.09
CA PRO A 183 11.10 16.45 -18.81
C PRO A 183 10.66 17.91 -18.61
N ASN A 184 9.37 18.15 -18.41
CA ASN A 184 8.82 19.48 -18.16
C ASN A 184 8.98 19.97 -16.70
N LYS A 185 9.55 19.13 -15.82
CA LYS A 185 9.76 19.38 -14.39
C LYS A 185 8.50 19.73 -13.59
N ARG A 186 7.31 19.37 -14.09
CA ARG A 186 6.04 19.56 -13.36
C ARG A 186 5.57 18.30 -12.64
N ARG A 187 6.08 17.13 -13.01
CA ARG A 187 5.64 15.83 -12.48
C ARG A 187 6.81 15.12 -11.80
N SER A 188 6.58 14.66 -10.58
CA SER A 188 7.47 13.76 -9.86
C SER A 188 7.20 12.35 -10.35
N PHE A 189 8.26 11.73 -10.85
CA PHE A 189 8.27 10.31 -11.16
C PHE A 189 8.67 9.51 -9.93
N PRO A 190 8.21 8.26 -9.83
CA PRO A 190 8.57 7.38 -8.74
C PRO A 190 10.06 7.02 -8.79
N THR A 191 10.67 6.94 -7.61
CA THR A 191 12.05 6.43 -7.44
C THR A 191 12.15 4.92 -7.66
N GLN A 192 11.04 4.18 -7.54
CA GLN A 192 10.95 2.74 -7.70
C GLN A 192 9.62 2.32 -8.35
N GLU A 193 9.69 1.32 -9.22
CA GLU A 193 8.51 0.70 -9.86
C GLU A 193 7.87 -0.30 -8.90
N THR A 194 6.73 0.06 -8.29
CA THR A 194 6.13 -0.69 -7.17
C THR A 194 4.66 -1.06 -7.34
N THR A 195 3.97 -0.50 -8.33
CA THR A 195 2.60 -0.89 -8.72
C THR A 195 2.53 -2.35 -9.17
N ARG A 196 1.46 -3.03 -8.76
CA ARG A 196 1.08 -4.40 -9.12
C ARG A 196 0.20 -4.44 -10.37
N ASP A 197 0.10 -5.62 -10.97
CA ASP A 197 -0.65 -5.87 -12.20
C ASP A 197 -2.15 -5.57 -12.10
N THR A 198 -2.82 -5.49 -13.25
CA THR A 198 -4.27 -5.33 -13.36
C THR A 198 -5.02 -6.35 -12.50
N GLY A 199 -6.04 -5.90 -11.78
CA GLY A 199 -6.86 -6.74 -10.90
C GLY A 199 -6.25 -6.99 -9.51
N GLU A 200 -4.98 -6.69 -9.29
CA GLU A 200 -4.36 -6.73 -7.97
C GLU A 200 -4.57 -5.43 -7.19
N TRP A 201 -4.71 -5.55 -5.87
CA TRP A 201 -4.85 -4.40 -4.99
C TRP A 201 -3.50 -3.72 -4.77
N ASN A 202 -3.44 -2.44 -5.07
CA ASN A 202 -2.34 -1.54 -4.76
C ASN A 202 -2.70 -0.69 -3.54
N HIS A 203 -1.76 -0.52 -2.61
CA HIS A 203 -1.95 0.27 -1.40
C HIS A 203 -1.27 1.63 -1.55
N TYR A 204 -2.03 2.70 -1.37
CA TYR A 204 -1.53 4.07 -1.26
C TYR A 204 -1.61 4.54 0.19
N TYR A 205 -0.51 5.12 0.64
CA TYR A 205 -0.49 6.03 1.78
C TYR A 205 0.00 7.39 1.30
N ILE A 206 -0.79 8.43 1.55
CA ILE A 206 -0.55 9.79 1.09
C ILE A 206 -0.45 10.68 2.32
N ARG A 207 0.64 11.43 2.44
CA ARG A 207 0.82 12.46 3.47
C ARG A 207 0.83 13.82 2.81
N ALA A 208 -0.16 14.65 3.11
CA ALA A 208 -0.35 15.98 2.55
C ALA A 208 -0.36 17.00 3.69
N ILE A 209 0.78 17.64 3.95
CA ILE A 209 0.97 18.51 5.12
C ILE A 209 1.78 19.74 4.73
N ASN A 210 1.31 20.94 5.11
CA ASN A 210 2.01 22.21 4.91
C ASN A 210 2.46 22.45 3.46
N GLY A 211 1.62 22.06 2.49
CA GLY A 211 1.93 22.19 1.07
C GLY A 211 2.99 21.20 0.56
N GLU A 212 3.30 20.15 1.32
CA GLU A 212 4.09 19.00 0.87
C GLU A 212 3.18 17.78 0.69
N VAL A 213 3.34 17.07 -0.42
CA VAL A 213 2.72 15.78 -0.70
C VAL A 213 3.82 14.71 -0.80
N ARG A 214 3.66 13.62 -0.07
CA ARG A 214 4.48 12.40 -0.21
C ARG A 214 3.58 11.20 -0.45
N LEU A 215 3.98 10.35 -1.39
CA LEU A 215 3.26 9.15 -1.76
C LEU A 215 4.09 7.91 -1.43
N TRP A 216 3.45 6.97 -0.74
CA TRP A 216 3.90 5.61 -0.60
C TRP A 216 3.02 4.67 -1.43
N VAL A 217 3.66 3.86 -2.26
CA VAL A 217 3.00 2.80 -3.04
C VAL A 217 3.50 1.46 -2.54
N ASN A 218 2.57 0.60 -2.10
CA ASN A 218 2.86 -0.74 -1.59
C ASN A 218 3.98 -0.77 -0.53
N GLY A 219 3.95 0.21 0.39
CA GLY A 219 4.90 0.33 1.51
C GLY A 219 6.23 1.00 1.16
N VAL A 220 6.34 1.67 0.01
CA VAL A 220 7.57 2.33 -0.43
C VAL A 220 7.29 3.79 -0.75
N GLU A 221 8.01 4.73 -0.12
CA GLU A 221 7.95 6.14 -0.54
C GLU A 221 8.53 6.27 -1.94
N VAL A 222 7.74 6.71 -2.91
CA VAL A 222 8.17 6.72 -4.32
C VAL A 222 8.26 8.12 -4.91
N SER A 223 7.36 9.04 -4.58
CA SER A 223 7.25 10.33 -5.26
C SER A 223 6.58 11.38 -4.37
N GLY A 224 6.55 12.62 -4.86
CA GLY A 224 5.91 13.72 -4.16
C GLY A 224 6.38 15.09 -4.64
N GLY A 225 6.07 16.11 -3.86
CA GLY A 225 6.53 17.46 -4.09
C GLY A 225 6.24 18.37 -2.91
N ASN A 226 6.85 19.55 -2.93
CA ASN A 226 6.59 20.60 -1.95
C ASN A 226 6.10 21.88 -2.65
N GLN A 227 5.84 22.92 -1.86
CA GLN A 227 5.29 24.20 -2.36
C GLN A 227 4.04 24.02 -3.24
N CYS A 228 3.22 23.02 -2.89
CA CYS A 228 1.96 22.81 -3.56
C CYS A 228 1.06 24.02 -3.33
N SER A 229 0.49 24.55 -4.41
CA SER A 229 -0.54 25.56 -4.38
C SER A 229 -1.67 25.13 -5.31
N PRO A 230 -2.89 24.97 -4.81
CA PRO A 230 -3.32 25.15 -3.41
C PRO A 230 -2.78 24.08 -2.44
N ALA A 231 -2.69 24.42 -1.15
CA ALA A 231 -2.39 23.50 -0.03
C ALA A 231 -3.63 23.25 0.87
N THR A 232 -4.82 23.58 0.38
CA THR A 232 -6.11 23.35 1.03
C THR A 232 -7.18 23.28 -0.05
N GLY A 233 -8.06 22.30 0.05
CA GLY A 233 -9.15 22.13 -0.91
C GLY A 233 -9.77 20.74 -0.81
N TYR A 234 -10.54 20.36 -1.81
CA TYR A 234 -11.30 19.12 -1.80
C TYR A 234 -10.45 17.92 -2.20
N LEU A 235 -10.75 16.77 -1.61
CA LEU A 235 -10.29 15.48 -2.10
C LEU A 235 -11.23 15.06 -3.24
N ALA A 236 -10.71 14.46 -4.31
CA ALA A 236 -11.57 13.92 -5.36
C ALA A 236 -11.05 12.59 -5.90
N LEU A 237 -11.96 11.66 -6.14
CA LEU A 237 -11.68 10.43 -6.86
C LEU A 237 -12.08 10.61 -8.32
N GLU A 238 -11.25 10.13 -9.21
CA GLU A 238 -11.42 10.29 -10.65
C GLU A 238 -12.03 9.06 -11.31
N SER A 239 -12.84 9.33 -12.33
CA SER A 239 -13.36 8.39 -13.30
C SER A 239 -12.73 8.74 -14.64
N GLU A 240 -11.90 7.87 -15.24
CA GLU A 240 -11.26 8.16 -16.54
C GLU A 240 -11.11 6.92 -17.45
N GLY A 241 -12.19 6.57 -18.16
CA GLY A 241 -12.17 5.64 -19.27
C GLY A 241 -12.04 4.15 -18.93
N SER A 242 -11.81 3.79 -17.66
CA SER A 242 -11.70 2.40 -17.22
C SER A 242 -12.33 2.16 -15.84
N PRO A 243 -13.01 1.02 -15.64
CA PRO A 243 -13.55 0.68 -14.33
C PRO A 243 -12.45 0.44 -13.31
N ILE A 244 -12.67 0.96 -12.09
CA ILE A 244 -11.73 0.90 -10.98
C ILE A 244 -12.50 0.67 -9.67
N ASP A 245 -11.95 -0.19 -8.82
CA ASP A 245 -12.41 -0.34 -7.44
C ASP A 245 -11.41 0.37 -6.51
N PHE A 246 -11.94 1.10 -5.53
CA PHE A 246 -11.19 1.53 -4.36
C PHE A 246 -11.79 0.92 -3.09
N ARG A 247 -10.98 0.75 -2.04
CA ARG A 247 -11.43 0.36 -0.71
C ARG A 247 -10.50 0.84 0.40
N GLY A 248 -10.96 0.74 1.64
CA GLY A 248 -10.15 1.15 2.78
C GLY A 248 -9.81 2.63 2.73
N LEU A 249 -10.70 3.47 2.18
CA LEU A 249 -10.52 4.91 2.19
C LEU A 249 -10.62 5.41 3.62
N ARG A 250 -9.48 5.84 4.17
CA ARG A 250 -9.39 6.30 5.56
C ARG A 250 -8.56 7.56 5.63
N ILE A 251 -9.02 8.54 6.39
CA ILE A 251 -8.33 9.81 6.55
C ILE A 251 -8.06 10.11 8.02
N ARG A 252 -6.88 10.68 8.29
CA ARG A 252 -6.53 11.33 9.55
C ARG A 252 -6.23 12.79 9.27
N GLU A 253 -7.05 13.69 9.81
CA GLU A 253 -6.77 15.13 9.77
C GLU A 253 -5.72 15.49 10.80
N LEU A 254 -4.85 16.43 10.43
CA LEU A 254 -3.75 16.90 11.24
C LEU A 254 -3.89 18.43 11.45
N PRO A 255 -3.27 18.97 12.52
CA PRO A 255 -3.28 20.42 12.78
C PRO A 255 -2.73 21.25 11.63
#